data_AF-A0A382IYW5-F1
#
_entry.id   AF-A0A382IYW5-F1
#
_cell.length_a   1.000
_cell.length_b   1.000
_cell.length_c   1.000
_cell.angle_alpha   90.00
_cell.angle_beta   90.00
_cell.angle_gamma   90.00
#
_symmetry.space_group_name_H-M   'P 1'
#
loop_
_entity.id
_entity.type
_entity.pdbx_description
1 polymer ?
#
loop_
_entity_poly.entity_id
_entity_poly.type
_entity_poly.pdbx_seq_one_letter_code
_entity_poly.pdbx_strand_id
1 'polypeptide(L)' 'GLPALWDLRGEPDLFGRELLVSEVGLADELSSAASILQGQGNQGQPVVLIRGVDFPDSELGANSLPRPREQDMFR' A
#
# COMPACT_ATOMS: atom_id res chain seq x y z
N GLY A 1 -8.34 -10.29 -1.66
CA GLY A 1 -8.79 -8.92 -1.29
C GLY A 1 -7.78 -7.86 -1.71
N LEU A 2 -7.89 -6.64 -1.17
CA LEU A 2 -6.91 -5.55 -1.39
C LEU A 2 -5.53 -5.96 -0.81
N PRO A 3 -4.43 -5.96 -1.59
CA PRO A 3 -3.10 -6.22 -1.06
C PRO A 3 -2.66 -5.07 -0.15
N ALA A 4 -2.18 -5.40 1.05
CA ALA A 4 -1.55 -4.42 1.91
C ALA A 4 -0.20 -3.95 1.33
N LEU A 5 0.62 -4.91 0.89
CA LEU A 5 1.87 -4.70 0.17
C LEU A 5 1.73 -5.27 -1.24
N TRP A 6 2.05 -4.46 -2.26
CA TRP A 6 2.12 -4.88 -3.65
C TRP A 6 3.59 -4.98 -4.06
N ASP A 7 4.06 -6.21 -4.23
CA ASP A 7 5.40 -6.51 -4.73
C ASP A 7 5.46 -6.35 -6.25
N LEU A 8 6.30 -5.43 -6.73
CA LEU A 8 6.55 -5.20 -8.15
C LEU A 8 7.91 -5.75 -8.58
N ARG A 9 8.65 -6.42 -7.70
CA ARG A 9 9.93 -7.04 -8.07
C ARG A 9 9.69 -8.11 -9.13
N GLY A 10 10.56 -8.16 -10.14
CA GLY A 10 10.37 -9.04 -11.30
C GLY A 10 9.57 -8.40 -12.43
N GLU A 11 8.78 -7.35 -12.18
CA GLU A 11 8.01 -6.67 -13.22
C GLU A 11 8.93 -5.77 -14.07
N PRO A 12 8.66 -5.63 -15.38
CA PRO A 12 9.44 -4.77 -16.26
C PRO A 12 9.09 -3.30 -16.07
N ASP A 13 10.10 -2.43 -16.08
CA ASP A 13 9.94 -0.99 -16.18
C ASP A 13 9.62 -0.54 -17.62
N LEU A 14 9.51 0.78 -17.83
CA LEU A 14 9.22 1.38 -19.14
C LEU A 14 10.22 0.99 -20.25
N PHE A 15 11.43 0.58 -19.89
CA PHE A 15 12.49 0.18 -20.81
C PHE A 15 12.75 -1.34 -20.81
N GLY A 16 11.84 -2.12 -20.21
CA GLY A 16 11.93 -3.58 -20.12
C GLY A 16 12.97 -4.08 -19.12
N ARG A 17 13.45 -3.23 -18.20
CA ARG A 17 14.38 -3.64 -17.14
C ARG A 17 13.59 -4.11 -15.93
N GLU A 18 14.04 -5.19 -15.32
CA GLU A 18 13.40 -5.75 -14.14
C GLU A 18 13.50 -4.80 -12.93
N LEU A 19 12.38 -4.59 -12.23
CA LEU A 19 12.36 -3.92 -10.94
C LEU A 19 12.97 -4.85 -9.87
N LEU A 20 13.96 -4.36 -9.12
CA LEU A 20 14.71 -5.19 -8.17
C LEU A 20 14.27 -5.04 -6.71
N VAL A 21 13.68 -3.89 -6.36
CA VAL A 21 13.43 -3.50 -4.96
C VAL A 21 12.05 -2.89 -4.72
N SER A 22 11.23 -2.79 -5.76
CA SER A 22 10.00 -2.02 -5.72
C SER A 22 8.89 -2.80 -5.01
N GLU A 23 8.55 -2.37 -3.81
CA GLU A 23 7.39 -2.84 -3.05
C GLU A 23 6.55 -1.62 -2.66
N VAL A 24 5.24 -1.67 -2.94
CA VAL A 24 4.32 -0.55 -2.73
C VAL A 24 3.40 -0.84 -1.55
N GLY A 25 3.38 0.05 -0.56
CA GLY A 25 2.44 -0.02 0.56
C GLY A 25 1.04 0.45 0.17
N LEU A 26 0.37 -0.27 -0.75
CA LEU A 26 -0.88 0.17 -1.38
C LEU A 26 -1.97 0.52 -0.34
N ALA A 27 -2.11 -0.28 0.72
CA ALA A 27 -3.08 0.02 1.77
C ALA A 27 -2.79 1.34 2.49
N ASP A 28 -1.51 1.67 2.73
CA ASP A 28 -1.11 2.91 3.38
C ASP A 28 -1.33 4.13 2.47
N GLU A 29 -1.06 3.99 1.16
CA GLU A 29 -1.35 5.05 0.18
C GLU A 29 -2.84 5.38 0.13
N LEU A 30 -3.69 4.35 0.02
CA LEU A 30 -5.15 4.52 -0.01
C LEU A 30 -5.68 5.06 1.32
N SER A 31 -5.16 4.58 2.45
CA SER A 31 -5.49 5.08 3.80
C SER A 31 -5.11 6.56 3.95
N SER A 32 -3.91 6.93 3.50
CA SER A 32 -3.41 8.30 3.53
C SER A 32 -4.29 9.24 2.69
N ALA A 33 -4.66 8.82 1.48
CA ALA A 33 -5.59 9.56 0.64
C ALA A 33 -6.97 9.72 1.29
N ALA A 34 -7.51 8.65 1.88
CA ALA A 34 -8.80 8.69 2.58
C ALA A 34 -8.77 9.63 3.78
N SER A 35 -7.67 9.64 4.55
CA SER A 35 -7.51 10.45 5.77
C SER A 35 -7.66 11.96 5.53
N ILE A 36 -7.30 12.44 4.33
CA ILE A 36 -7.50 13.84 3.92
C ILE A 36 -8.99 14.21 3.92
N LEU A 37 -9.85 13.30 3.43
CA LEU A 37 -11.30 13.50 3.37
C LEU A 37 -12.01 13.18 4.69
N GLN A 38 -11.50 12.22 5.47
CA GLN A 38 -12.05 11.89 6.79
C GLN A 38 -11.90 13.07 7.77
N GLY A 39 -10.82 13.84 7.63
CA GLY A 39 -10.45 14.85 8.60
C GLY A 39 -9.87 14.26 9.88
N GLN A 40 -9.37 15.12 10.77
CA GLN A 40 -8.60 14.73 11.95
C GLN A 40 -9.30 15.06 13.28
N GLY A 41 -10.60 15.35 13.25
CA GLY A 41 -11.35 15.85 14.41
C GLY A 41 -12.86 15.62 14.31
N ASN A 42 -13.64 16.70 14.38
CA ASN A 42 -15.10 16.65 14.49
C ASN A 42 -15.84 16.63 13.14
N GLN A 43 -15.16 16.32 12.03
CA GLN A 43 -15.76 16.33 10.69
C GLN A 43 -16.88 15.30 10.54
N GLY A 44 -16.87 14.22 11.32
CA GLY A 44 -17.93 13.21 11.31
C GLY A 44 -17.97 12.39 10.02
N GLN A 45 -16.83 12.22 9.34
CA GLN A 45 -16.69 11.46 8.09
C GLN A 45 -15.86 10.18 8.32
N PRO A 46 -16.41 9.14 8.96
CA PRO A 46 -15.64 7.95 9.37
C PRO A 46 -15.36 6.95 8.24
N VAL A 47 -15.96 7.12 7.06
CA VAL A 47 -15.86 6.18 5.94
C VAL A 47 -15.65 6.96 4.65
N VAL A 48 -14.68 6.51 3.85
CA VAL A 48 -14.40 7.02 2.50
C VAL A 48 -14.45 5.85 1.52
N LEU A 49 -15.18 6.02 0.42
CA LEU A 49 -15.22 5.06 -0.68
C LEU A 49 -14.26 5.51 -1.79
N ILE A 50 -13.24 4.69 -2.07
CA ILE A 50 -12.34 4.89 -3.20
C ILE A 50 -12.74 3.91 -4.32
N ARG A 51 -12.80 4.39 -5.57
CA ARG A 51 -13.19 3.60 -6.75
C ARG A 51 -12.24 3.87 -7.91
N GLY A 52 -12.04 2.86 -8.76
CA GLY A 52 -11.23 2.97 -9.99
C GLY A 52 -9.75 2.68 -9.78
N VAL A 53 -9.38 2.13 -8.61
CA VAL A 53 -8.03 1.62 -8.36
C VAL A 53 -7.97 0.19 -8.87
N ASP A 54 -6.98 -0.10 -9.70
CA ASP A 54 -6.71 -1.44 -10.20
C ASP A 54 -5.54 -2.04 -9.43
N PHE A 55 -5.72 -3.24 -8.89
CA PHE A 55 -4.74 -3.95 -8.10
C PHE A 55 -4.99 -5.46 -8.18
N PRO A 56 -3.95 -6.29 -8.06
CA PRO A 56 -4.12 -7.74 -8.05
C PRO A 56 -4.88 -8.19 -6.80
N ASP A 57 -5.65 -9.27 -6.94
CA ASP A 57 -6.28 -9.91 -5.80
C ASP A 57 -5.21 -10.56 -4.89
N SER A 58 -5.31 -10.36 -3.58
CA SER A 58 -4.28 -10.84 -2.64
C SER A 58 -4.86 -11.24 -1.28
N GLU A 59 -4.25 -12.26 -0.68
CA GLU A 59 -4.49 -12.69 0.71
C GLU A 59 -3.54 -12.01 1.71
N LEU A 60 -2.60 -11.18 1.23
CA LEU A 60 -1.65 -10.47 2.08
C LEU A 60 -2.31 -9.27 2.75
N GLY A 61 -2.62 -9.42 4.04
CA GLY A 61 -3.15 -8.36 4.89
C GLY A 61 -2.06 -7.49 5.54
N ALA A 62 -2.47 -6.58 6.43
CA ALA A 62 -1.61 -5.55 7.05
C ALA A 62 -0.34 -6.08 7.73
N ASN A 63 -0.30 -7.35 8.15
CA ASN A 63 0.90 -7.97 8.72
C ASN A 63 2.07 -8.07 7.74
N SER A 64 1.85 -7.86 6.44
CA SER A 64 2.92 -7.83 5.42
C SER A 64 3.63 -6.47 5.32
N LEU A 65 3.10 -5.40 5.94
CA LEU A 65 3.69 -4.06 5.88
C LEU A 65 4.90 -3.87 6.82
N PRO A 66 4.87 -4.33 8.08
CA PRO A 66 6.03 -4.21 8.97
C PRO A 66 7.21 -5.01 8.42
N ARG A 67 8.39 -4.40 8.37
CA ARG A 67 9.61 -5.09 7.96
C ARG A 67 9.98 -6.17 8.99
N PRO A 68 10.53 -7.32 8.53
CA PRO A 68 11.17 -8.27 9.43
C PRO A 68 12.22 -7.58 10.29
N ARG A 69 12.35 -8.03 11.54
CA ARG A 69 13.21 -7.38 12.55
C ARG A 69 14.67 -7.32 12.10
N GLU A 70 15.15 -8.34 11.41
CA GLU A 70 16.49 -8.41 10.84
C GLU A 70 16.74 -7.41 9.69
N GLN A 71 15.69 -6.84 9.09
CA GLN A 71 15.77 -5.85 8.01
C GLN A 71 15.45 -4.43 8.51
N ASP A 72 15.07 -4.27 9.77
CA ASP A 72 14.65 -2.99 10.34
C ASP A 72 15.82 -2.27 11.04
N MET A 73 16.60 -1.53 10.25
CA MET A 73 17.83 -0.87 10.70
C MET A 73 17.62 0.31 11.67
N PHE A 74 16.38 0.74 11.89
CA PHE A 74 16.04 1.94 12.65
C PHE A 74 15.25 1.65 13.93
N ARG A 75 15.12 0.37 14.29
CA ARG A 75 14.34 -0.09 15.44
C ARG A 75 15.21 -0.61 16.58
#